data_AF-A0AAV4A6J6-F1
#
_entry.id   AF-A0AAV4A6J6-F1
#
_cell.length_a   1.000
_cell.length_b   1.000
_cell.length_c   1.000
_cell.angle_alpha   90.00
_cell.angle_beta   90.00
_cell.angle_gamma   90.00
#
_symmetry.space_group_name_H-M   'P 1'
#
loop_
_entity.id
_entity.type
_entity.pdbx_description
1 polymer ?
#
loop_
_entity_poly.entity_id
_entity_poly.type
_entity_poly.pdbx_seq_one_letter_code
_entity_poly.pdbx_strand_id
1 'polypeptide(L)'
;MKEEVETAIKKMKHGKATGPDNISVELIEALEDFGIGKVTHFLKEIYDTGQIPTDLSRSIFIALPKKPGATECELHRTISLMSHITKILREIIMLRIRNKIKPEIAEEQCGFVEDKGTSNAI
;
A
#
# COMPACT_ATOMS: atom_id res chain seq x y z
N MET A 1 9.28 -11.45 10.12
CA MET A 1 9.14 -9.99 9.90
C MET A 1 10.13 -9.44 8.88
N LYS A 2 11.46 -9.59 9.02
CA LYS A 2 12.40 -9.11 7.99
C LYS A 2 12.06 -9.66 6.59
N GLU A 3 11.85 -10.97 6.48
CA GLU A 3 11.43 -11.61 5.22
C GLU A 3 10.10 -11.09 4.66
N GLU A 4 9.14 -10.76 5.54
CA GLU A 4 7.85 -10.18 5.14
C GLU A 4 8.03 -8.76 4.60
N VAL A 5 8.93 -7.97 5.21
CA VAL A 5 9.31 -6.63 4.76
C VAL A 5 10.00 -6.71 3.40
N GLU A 6 10.97 -7.62 3.23
CA GLU A 6 11.64 -7.84 1.94
C GLU A 6 10.65 -8.25 0.85
N THR A 7 9.74 -9.17 1.18
CA THR A 7 8.69 -9.61 0.26
C THR A 7 7.75 -8.47 -0.11
N ALA A 8 7.36 -7.65 0.87
CA ALA A 8 6.50 -6.49 0.65
C ALA A 8 7.18 -5.45 -0.25
N ILE A 9 8.46 -5.13 0.01
CA ILE A 9 9.28 -4.21 -0.79
C ILE A 9 9.38 -4.71 -2.24
N LYS A 10 9.75 -6.00 -2.44
CA LYS A 10 9.88 -6.61 -3.77
C LYS A 10 8.59 -6.58 -4.60
N LYS A 11 7.42 -6.54 -3.95
CA LYS A 11 6.12 -6.42 -4.63
C LYS A 11 5.76 -4.99 -5.00
N MET A 12 6.40 -3.99 -4.41
CA MET A 12 6.14 -2.60 -4.74
C MET A 12 6.63 -2.28 -6.14
N LYS A 13 5.95 -1.35 -6.80
CA LYS A 13 6.35 -0.86 -8.12
C LYS A 13 7.27 0.35 -7.96
N HIS A 14 8.30 0.41 -8.78
CA HIS A 14 9.18 1.57 -8.94
C HIS A 14 8.49 2.73 -9.67
N GLY A 15 9.05 3.92 -9.54
CA GLY A 15 8.59 5.16 -10.17
C GLY A 15 7.26 5.67 -9.61
N LYS A 16 6.96 5.37 -8.35
CA LYS A 16 5.72 5.82 -7.69
C LYS A 16 5.97 7.07 -6.86
N ALA A 17 5.03 8.01 -6.94
CA ALA A 17 5.06 9.22 -6.14
C ALA A 17 5.02 8.89 -4.64
N THR A 18 5.87 9.56 -3.88
CA THR A 18 6.01 9.42 -2.43
C THR A 18 4.86 10.09 -1.69
N GLY A 19 4.70 9.73 -0.42
CA GLY A 19 3.85 10.47 0.49
C GLY A 19 4.53 11.75 1.02
N PRO A 20 3.94 12.38 2.05
CA PRO A 20 4.51 13.57 2.69
C PRO A 20 5.93 13.40 3.26
N ASP A 21 6.34 12.16 3.53
CA ASP A 21 7.66 11.80 4.08
C ASP A 21 8.79 11.82 3.04
N ASN A 22 8.45 11.87 1.75
CA ASN A 22 9.40 11.80 0.64
C ASN A 22 10.29 10.54 0.64
N ILE A 23 9.83 9.46 1.30
CA ILE A 23 10.55 8.17 1.33
C ILE A 23 9.98 7.28 0.22
N SER A 24 10.81 7.01 -0.78
CA SER A 24 10.48 6.09 -1.88
C SER A 24 10.92 4.65 -1.56
N VAL A 25 10.43 3.67 -2.32
CA VAL A 25 10.84 2.27 -2.09
C VAL A 25 12.25 2.04 -2.61
N GLU A 26 12.61 2.73 -3.68
CA GLU A 26 13.92 2.74 -4.32
C GLU A 26 14.98 3.29 -3.37
N LEU A 27 14.64 4.29 -2.55
CA LEU A 27 15.53 4.79 -1.51
C LEU A 27 15.83 3.70 -0.46
N ILE A 28 14.83 2.92 -0.07
CA ILE A 28 15.00 1.82 0.91
C ILE A 28 15.86 0.71 0.29
N GLU A 29 15.60 0.36 -0.97
CA GLU A 29 16.38 -0.65 -1.71
C GLU A 29 17.84 -0.21 -1.93
N ALA A 30 18.08 1.07 -2.23
CA ALA A 30 19.43 1.62 -2.40
C ALA A 30 20.26 1.59 -1.11
N LEU A 31 19.61 1.51 0.04
CA LEU A 31 20.25 1.32 1.36
C LEU A 31 20.44 -0.16 1.72
N GLU A 32 20.06 -1.08 0.82
CA GLU A 32 20.24 -2.52 0.95
C GLU A 32 19.76 -3.07 2.31
N ASP A 33 20.55 -3.95 2.92
CA ASP A 33 20.26 -4.57 4.21
C ASP A 33 20.07 -3.54 5.35
N PHE A 34 20.75 -2.39 5.27
CA PHE A 34 20.58 -1.33 6.25
C PHE A 34 19.18 -0.71 6.15
N GLY A 35 18.73 -0.39 4.94
CA GLY A 35 17.39 0.15 4.70
C GLY A 35 16.29 -0.81 5.15
N ILE A 36 16.40 -2.07 4.72
CA ILE A 36 15.47 -3.14 5.11
C ILE A 36 15.48 -3.34 6.63
N GLY A 37 16.66 -3.32 7.26
CA GLY A 37 16.81 -3.44 8.72
C GLY A 37 16.12 -2.31 9.47
N LYS A 38 16.28 -1.05 9.02
CA LYS A 38 15.64 0.11 9.64
C LYS A 38 14.12 0.07 9.53
N VAL A 39 13.59 -0.25 8.34
CA VAL A 39 12.13 -0.40 8.16
C VAL A 39 11.60 -1.56 8.99
N THR A 40 12.31 -2.68 9.05
CA THR A 40 11.91 -3.84 9.85
C THR A 40 11.83 -3.50 11.33
N HIS A 41 12.84 -2.82 11.87
CA HIS A 41 12.87 -2.40 13.27
C HIS A 41 11.68 -1.48 13.58
N PHE A 42 11.48 -0.45 12.77
CA PHE A 42 10.40 0.52 12.97
C PHE A 42 9.01 -0.12 12.89
N LEU A 43 8.77 -0.97 11.90
CA LEU A 43 7.50 -1.68 11.80
C LEU A 43 7.31 -2.68 12.95
N LYS A 44 8.38 -3.26 13.49
CA LYS A 44 8.32 -4.15 14.65
C LYS A 44 7.89 -3.39 15.90
N GLU A 45 8.42 -2.18 16.11
CA GLU A 45 7.96 -1.31 17.20
C GLU A 45 6.47 -1.00 17.09
N ILE A 46 5.97 -0.68 15.89
CA ILE A 46 4.53 -0.47 15.65
C ILE A 46 3.74 -1.74 15.99
N TYR A 47 4.23 -2.92 15.60
CA TYR A 47 3.55 -4.18 15.86
C TYR A 47 3.50 -4.53 17.35
N ASP A 48 4.61 -4.36 18.07
CA ASP A 48 4.72 -4.71 19.48
C ASP A 48 3.92 -3.73 20.37
N THR A 49 3.88 -2.44 20.01
CA THR A 49 3.20 -1.39 20.78
C THR A 49 1.74 -1.19 20.36
N GLY A 50 1.37 -1.58 19.15
CA GLY A 50 0.09 -1.25 18.53
C GLY A 50 -0.06 0.22 18.15
N GLN A 51 1.00 1.03 18.28
CA GLN A 51 0.95 2.47 18.02
C GLN A 51 1.52 2.81 16.65
N ILE A 52 0.70 3.42 15.79
CA ILE A 52 1.12 3.92 14.48
C ILE A 52 1.41 5.42 14.62
N PRO A 53 2.61 5.90 14.26
CA PRO A 53 2.91 7.32 14.26
C PRO A 53 1.96 8.09 13.36
N THR A 54 1.47 9.24 13.83
CA THR A 54 0.50 10.08 13.09
C THR A 54 1.01 10.50 11.72
N ASP A 55 2.32 10.63 11.56
CA ASP A 55 2.95 11.01 10.29
C ASP A 55 2.71 9.95 9.20
N LEU A 56 2.66 8.67 9.55
CA LEU A 56 2.35 7.58 8.62
C LEU A 56 0.88 7.56 8.19
N SER A 57 0.01 8.24 8.94
CA SER A 57 -1.40 8.40 8.61
C SER A 57 -1.67 9.63 7.72
N ARG A 58 -0.69 10.52 7.54
CA ARG A 58 -0.84 11.69 6.66
C ARG A 58 -0.70 11.29 5.19
N SER A 59 -1.43 11.99 4.32
CA SER A 59 -1.42 11.77 2.88
C SER A 59 -1.61 13.08 2.13
N ILE A 60 -1.07 13.15 0.91
CA ILE A 60 -1.36 14.24 -0.03
C ILE A 60 -2.54 13.81 -0.89
N PHE A 61 -3.61 14.62 -0.91
CA PHE A 61 -4.78 14.36 -1.76
C PHE A 61 -4.69 15.14 -3.06
N ILE A 62 -4.86 14.43 -4.19
CA ILE A 62 -4.83 15.03 -5.52
C ILE A 62 -6.11 14.63 -6.26
N ALA A 63 -6.83 15.61 -6.78
CA ALA A 63 -7.98 15.38 -7.66
C ALA A 63 -7.49 15.23 -9.11
N LEU A 64 -7.67 14.03 -9.68
CA LEU A 64 -7.35 13.76 -11.09
C LEU A 64 -8.62 13.78 -11.94
N PRO A 65 -8.64 14.46 -13.09
CA PRO A 65 -9.79 14.42 -13.99
C PRO A 65 -10.02 13.00 -14.50
N LYS A 66 -11.27 12.51 -14.47
CA LYS A 66 -11.66 11.21 -15.05
C LYS A 66 -11.70 11.25 -16.59
N LYS A 67 -11.96 12.44 -17.16
CA LYS A 67 -12.04 12.70 -18.61
C LYS A 67 -11.46 14.09 -18.95
N PRO A 68 -10.99 14.33 -20.18
CA PRO A 68 -10.58 15.66 -20.62
C PRO A 68 -11.70 16.69 -20.43
N GLY A 69 -11.35 17.91 -20.00
CA GLY A 69 -12.32 18.99 -19.81
C GLY A 69 -13.23 18.83 -18.59
N ALA A 70 -12.86 18.01 -17.60
CA ALA A 70 -13.61 17.91 -16.35
C ALA A 70 -13.58 19.23 -15.56
N THR A 71 -14.75 19.82 -15.34
CA THR A 71 -14.94 21.04 -14.53
C THR A 71 -15.61 20.72 -13.20
N GLU A 72 -16.56 19.80 -13.19
CA GLU A 72 -17.31 19.40 -11.99
C GLU A 72 -16.51 18.46 -11.08
N CYS A 73 -16.74 18.56 -9.76
CA CYS A 73 -16.02 17.76 -8.76
C CYS A 73 -16.26 16.25 -8.94
N GLU A 74 -17.48 15.82 -9.28
CA GLU A 74 -17.84 14.41 -9.53
C GLU A 74 -17.09 13.78 -10.72
N LEU A 75 -16.62 14.62 -11.64
CA LEU A 75 -15.84 14.23 -12.80
C LEU A 75 -14.35 14.06 -12.47
N HIS A 76 -13.96 14.28 -11.21
CA HIS A 76 -12.62 14.00 -10.71
C HIS A 76 -12.62 12.73 -9.86
N ARG A 77 -11.47 12.06 -9.79
CA ARG A 77 -11.17 11.00 -8.83
C ARG A 77 -10.09 11.50 -7.88
N THR A 78 -10.35 11.42 -6.59
CA THR A 78 -9.34 11.72 -5.59
C THR A 78 -8.38 10.54 -5.46
N ILE A 79 -7.09 10.81 -5.54
CA ILE A 79 -6.04 9.85 -5.17
C ILE A 79 -5.34 10.33 -3.90
N SER A 80 -4.85 9.37 -3.12
CA SER A 80 -4.09 9.61 -1.90
C SER A 80 -2.65 9.15 -2.10
N LEU A 81 -1.70 10.07 -1.93
CA LEU A 81 -0.28 9.76 -1.88
C LEU A 81 0.13 9.51 -0.42
N MET A 82 0.19 8.23 -0.07
CA MET A 82 0.58 7.76 1.26
C MET A 82 2.07 7.42 1.32
N SER A 83 2.64 7.47 2.54
CA SER A 83 3.97 6.94 2.84
C SER A 83 4.15 5.52 2.28
N HIS A 84 5.33 5.24 1.72
CA HIS A 84 5.67 3.90 1.27
C HIS A 84 5.80 2.93 2.44
N ILE A 85 6.21 3.41 3.61
CA ILE A 85 6.26 2.60 4.85
C ILE A 85 4.87 2.13 5.24
N THR A 86 3.85 3.00 5.16
CA THR A 86 2.45 2.61 5.40
C THR A 86 1.97 1.56 4.39
N LYS A 87 2.38 1.66 3.13
CA LYS A 87 2.06 0.65 2.10
C LYS A 87 2.74 -0.69 2.38
N ILE A 88 3.99 -0.68 2.87
CA ILE A 88 4.71 -1.90 3.30
C ILE A 88 3.97 -2.56 4.47
N LEU A 89 3.62 -1.79 5.51
CA LEU A 89 2.85 -2.30 6.65
C LEU A 89 1.53 -2.93 6.20
N ARG A 90 0.79 -2.25 5.31
CA ARG A 90 -0.43 -2.78 4.71
C ARG A 90 -0.19 -4.13 4.02
N GLU A 91 0.84 -4.24 3.18
CA GLU A 91 1.13 -5.49 2.47
C GLU A 91 1.48 -6.63 3.44
N ILE A 92 2.23 -6.36 4.51
CA ILE A 92 2.53 -7.36 5.55
C ILE A 92 1.25 -7.83 6.24
N ILE A 93 0.36 -6.91 6.62
CA ILE A 93 -0.94 -7.26 7.22
C ILE A 93 -1.74 -8.13 6.24
N MET A 94 -1.82 -7.73 4.96
CA MET A 94 -2.51 -8.50 3.93
C MET A 94 -1.92 -9.90 3.75
N LEU A 95 -0.60 -10.05 3.73
CA LEU A 95 0.08 -11.35 3.64
C LEU A 95 -0.33 -12.28 4.79
N ARG A 96 -0.48 -11.75 6.00
CA ARG A 96 -0.84 -12.54 7.19
C ARG A 96 -2.31 -12.95 7.23
N ILE A 97 -3.22 -12.09 6.76
CA ILE A 97 -4.68 -12.33 6.87
C ILE A 97 -5.30 -12.97 5.63
N ARG A 98 -4.66 -12.87 4.46
CA ARG A 98 -5.27 -13.27 3.17
C ARG A 98 -5.85 -14.68 3.18
N ASN A 99 -5.09 -15.66 3.67
CA ASN A 99 -5.55 -17.06 3.68
C ASN A 99 -6.73 -17.31 4.63
N LYS A 100 -6.91 -16.44 5.64
CA LYS A 100 -8.06 -16.51 6.55
C LYS A 100 -9.30 -15.86 5.95
N ILE A 101 -9.13 -14.82 5.14
CA ILE A 101 -10.24 -14.09 4.51
C ILE A 101 -10.72 -14.80 3.25
N LYS A 102 -9.83 -15.45 2.48
CA LYS A 102 -10.15 -16.06 1.18
C LYS A 102 -11.38 -17.00 1.21
N PRO A 103 -11.58 -17.87 2.21
CA PRO A 103 -12.78 -18.73 2.29
C PRO A 103 -14.08 -17.98 2.58
N GLU A 104 -13.99 -16.78 3.17
CA GLU A 104 -15.15 -15.95 3.56
C GLU A 104 -15.62 -15.03 2.42
N ILE A 105 -14.92 -15.02 1.28
CA ILE A 105 -15.26 -14.20 0.13
C ILE A 105 -16.36 -14.91 -0.68
N ALA A 106 -17.50 -14.23 -0.82
CA ALA A 106 -18.62 -14.72 -1.63
C ALA A 106 -18.24 -15.02 -3.09
N GLU A 107 -18.89 -16.00 -3.71
CA GLU A 107 -18.58 -16.42 -5.08
C GLU A 107 -18.84 -15.29 -6.10
N GLU A 108 -19.84 -14.45 -5.83
CA GLU A 108 -20.23 -13.30 -6.63
C GLU A 108 -19.26 -12.12 -6.50
N GLN A 109 -18.39 -12.13 -5.48
CA GLN A 109 -17.36 -11.10 -5.33
C GLN A 109 -16.24 -11.32 -6.34
N CYS A 110 -16.14 -10.42 -7.32
CA CYS A 110 -15.13 -10.42 -8.38
C CYS A 110 -14.11 -9.28 -8.24
N GLY A 111 -14.41 -8.25 -7.43
CA GLY A 111 -13.52 -7.12 -7.21
C GLY A 111 -12.41 -7.44 -6.23
N PHE A 112 -11.16 -7.17 -6.61
CA PHE A 112 -9.97 -7.34 -5.75
C PHE A 112 -9.74 -8.77 -5.24
N VAL A 113 -10.31 -9.76 -5.92
CA VAL A 113 -10.10 -11.19 -5.66
C VAL A 113 -9.05 -11.72 -6.63
N GLU A 114 -8.13 -12.51 -6.10
CA GLU A 114 -7.12 -13.21 -6.91
C GLU A 114 -7.81 -14.06 -7.99
N ASP A 115 -7.26 -14.06 -9.19
CA ASP A 115 -7.76 -14.80 -10.36
C ASP A 115 -9.17 -14.42 -10.86
N LYS A 116 -9.76 -13.32 -10.37
CA LYS A 116 -11.01 -12.75 -10.89
C LYS A 116 -10.77 -11.38 -11.53
N GLY A 117 -11.42 -11.15 -12.68
CA GLY A 117 -11.41 -9.90 -13.42
C GLY A 117 -12.81 -9.34 -13.64
N THR A 118 -12.91 -8.19 -14.33
CA THR A 118 -14.20 -7.54 -14.63
C THR A 118 -15.09 -8.38 -15.52
N SER A 119 -14.52 -9.27 -16.34
CA SER A 119 -15.26 -10.22 -17.16
C SER A 119 -16.02 -11.27 -16.36
N ASN A 120 -15.61 -11.55 -15.12
CA ASN A 120 -16.30 -12.49 -14.24
C ASN A 120 -17.53 -11.87 -13.55
N ALA A 121 -17.78 -10.57 -13.75
CA ALA A 121 -18.87 -9.82 -13.13
C ALA A 121 -20.02 -9.51 -14.12
N ILE A 122 -20.01 -10.14 -15.31
CA ILE A 122 -20.96 -9.93 -16.42
C ILE A 122 -21.79 -11.19 -16.61
#